data_AF-A0A9D6UQT6-F1
#
_entry.id   AF-A0A9D6UQT6-F1
#
_cell.length_a   1.000
_cell.length_b   1.000
_cell.length_c   1.000
_cell.angle_alpha   90.00
_cell.angle_beta   90.00
_cell.angle_gamma   90.00
#
_symmetry.space_group_name_H-M   'P 1'
#
loop_
_entity.id
_entity.type
_entity.pdbx_description
1 polymer ?
#
loop_
_entity_poly.entity_id
_entity_poly.type
_entity_poly.pdbx_seq_one_letter_code
_entity_poly.pdbx_strand_id
1 'polypeptide(L)'
;MGRRQCALDPSRTGRDAITLESRLRQMVVGQDEAIAQIVNIYQMYQTGLSAPQRPVGNFLFLGPTGSGKTRIVEAAAEALIGTPRAVIKVDCAEFQHSHEIAKLIGSPPGYLGHRETHPLLSQEVLNQYHTERLKLSFVLFDEIEKASDSLWNLLLGILDKATLTLGDNRKVDFSRTLIFMTSNLGAGEMSSIISPRLGFGSTLRDERSPMDQKTGEKIARSGVEAARKKFTPEFMNRLDKVVVFNPLGEKELRKILDIELGMVQQRVFCSTAERSFVFTVADVAKDYLLEQGTDLKYGARHLKRAIERLVVHPMSNLIATEQVRGGDLIRVDMDAGGDCLTFMREAEGLAIQTMAEMVDPPSRGWMKGTGAVAPDYAKPTVARSTRRG
;
A
#
# COMPACT_ATOMS: atom_id res chain seq x y z
N MET A 1 28.57 44.18 17.17
CA MET A 1 28.04 42.83 17.54
C MET A 1 28.34 41.86 16.41
N GLY A 2 29.28 40.93 16.60
CA GLY A 2 29.58 39.91 15.60
C GLY A 2 28.42 38.94 15.45
N ARG A 3 27.86 38.80 14.25
CA ARG A 3 26.86 37.76 13.95
C ARG A 3 27.56 36.40 14.09
N ARG A 4 27.22 35.63 15.14
CA ARG A 4 27.62 34.22 15.25
C ARG A 4 27.00 33.48 14.08
N GLN A 5 27.82 33.04 13.13
CA GLN A 5 27.41 32.12 12.09
C GLN A 5 27.30 30.73 12.71
N CYS A 6 26.10 30.14 12.66
CA CYS A 6 25.87 28.74 13.02
C CYS A 6 25.83 27.94 11.72
N ALA A 7 26.61 26.86 11.63
CA ALA A 7 26.47 25.91 10.53
C ALA A 7 25.08 25.25 10.61
N LEU A 8 24.37 25.21 9.48
CA LEU A 8 23.10 24.53 9.34
C LEU A 8 23.33 23.21 8.61
N ASP A 9 22.66 22.16 9.05
CA ASP A 9 22.77 20.81 8.47
C ASP A 9 21.52 20.49 7.63
N PRO A 10 21.62 20.47 6.29
CA PRO A 10 20.51 20.17 5.41
C PRO A 10 20.14 18.69 5.34
N SER A 11 20.95 17.79 5.93
CA SER A 11 20.69 16.34 5.92
C SER A 11 19.67 15.90 6.97
N ARG A 12 19.26 16.80 7.87
CA ARG A 12 18.33 16.47 8.96
C ARG A 12 16.88 16.45 8.48
N THR A 13 16.23 15.31 8.70
CA THR A 13 14.80 15.11 8.43
C THR A 13 13.94 15.69 9.55
N GLY A 14 12.80 16.29 9.20
CA GLY A 14 11.82 16.82 10.15
C GLY A 14 11.14 15.72 10.98
N ARG A 15 10.60 16.06 12.17
CA ARG A 15 9.98 15.07 13.09
C ARG A 15 8.82 14.30 12.45
N ASP A 16 7.96 15.01 11.72
CA ASP A 16 6.80 14.39 11.06
C ASP A 16 7.24 13.49 9.88
N ALA A 17 8.25 13.93 9.13
CA ALA A 17 8.84 13.15 8.05
C ALA A 17 9.55 11.88 8.57
N ILE A 18 10.25 11.94 9.71
CA ILE A 18 10.79 10.76 10.41
C ILE A 18 9.66 9.81 10.85
N THR A 19 8.56 10.37 11.34
CA THR A 19 7.39 9.57 11.74
C THR A 19 6.76 8.85 10.55
N LEU A 20 6.62 9.55 9.41
CA LEU A 20 6.16 8.96 8.16
C LEU A 20 7.10 7.83 7.71
N GLU A 21 8.41 8.08 7.69
CA GLU A 21 9.41 7.09 7.30
C GLU A 21 9.30 5.82 8.15
N SER A 22 9.24 5.97 9.48
CA SER A 22 9.11 4.85 10.41
C SER A 22 7.86 4.02 10.14
N ARG A 23 6.70 4.67 9.91
CA ARG A 23 5.44 3.99 9.57
C ARG A 23 5.51 3.27 8.23
N LEU A 24 6.09 3.89 7.20
CA LEU A 24 6.25 3.26 5.90
C LEU A 24 7.13 2.01 5.98
N ARG A 25 8.24 2.06 6.72
CA ARG A 25 9.15 0.92 6.92
C ARG A 25 8.53 -0.26 7.68
N GLN A 26 7.49 -0.01 8.47
CA GLN A 26 6.71 -1.08 9.12
C GLN A 26 5.75 -1.80 8.15
N MET A 27 5.35 -1.13 7.06
CA MET A 27 4.33 -1.61 6.14
C MET A 27 4.87 -2.05 4.77
N VAL A 28 6.07 -1.57 4.41
CA VAL A 28 6.68 -1.76 3.09
C VAL A 28 8.10 -2.29 3.29
N VAL A 29 8.38 -3.44 2.68
CA VAL A 29 9.63 -4.18 2.86
C VAL A 29 10.47 -4.10 1.59
N GLY A 30 11.77 -3.79 1.73
CA GLY A 30 12.76 -3.89 0.65
C GLY A 30 12.77 -2.75 -0.37
N GLN A 31 11.99 -1.67 -0.14
CA GLN A 31 11.81 -0.55 -1.09
C GLN A 31 12.27 0.79 -0.49
N ASP A 32 13.48 0.81 0.08
CA ASP A 32 14.02 1.94 0.84
C ASP A 32 14.15 3.22 0.01
N GLU A 33 14.55 3.10 -1.26
CA GLU A 33 14.65 4.25 -2.17
C GLU A 33 13.30 4.93 -2.36
N ALA A 34 12.25 4.15 -2.61
CA ALA A 34 10.90 4.68 -2.81
C ALA A 34 10.37 5.38 -1.55
N ILE A 35 10.62 4.79 -0.37
CA ILE A 35 10.27 5.39 0.93
C ILE A 35 11.00 6.74 1.10
N ALA A 36 12.32 6.77 0.88
CA ALA A 36 13.11 7.98 1.03
C ALA A 36 12.63 9.12 0.11
N GLN A 37 12.29 8.82 -1.15
CA GLN A 37 11.78 9.84 -2.07
C GLN A 37 10.40 10.38 -1.63
N ILE A 38 9.49 9.54 -1.15
CA ILE A 38 8.20 9.99 -0.62
C ILE A 38 8.39 10.88 0.61
N VAL A 39 9.27 10.48 1.54
CA VAL A 39 9.57 11.25 2.76
C VAL A 39 10.16 12.63 2.42
N ASN A 40 11.07 12.70 1.46
CA ASN A 40 11.67 13.95 1.00
C ASN A 40 10.62 14.91 0.40
N ILE A 41 9.75 14.40 -0.48
CA ILE A 41 8.67 15.22 -1.05
C ILE A 41 7.69 15.67 0.02
N TYR A 42 7.34 14.80 0.96
CA TYR A 42 6.46 15.16 2.07
C TYR A 42 7.06 16.28 2.95
N GLN A 43 8.36 16.24 3.24
CA GLN A 43 9.03 17.31 3.99
C GLN A 43 8.99 18.65 3.25
N MET A 44 9.16 18.66 1.91
CA MET A 44 9.01 19.88 1.11
C MET A 44 7.58 20.41 1.14
N TYR A 45 6.59 19.53 1.07
CA TYR A 45 5.19 19.89 1.18
C TYR A 45 4.85 20.53 2.54
N GLN A 46 5.30 19.92 3.64
CA GLN A 46 5.06 20.44 4.98
C GLN A 46 5.65 21.84 5.22
N THR A 47 6.77 22.14 4.56
CA THR A 47 7.44 23.46 4.68
C THR A 47 6.89 24.50 3.70
N GLY A 48 5.95 24.12 2.82
CA GLY A 48 5.40 24.99 1.80
C GLY A 48 6.37 25.32 0.66
N LEU A 49 7.44 24.53 0.51
CA LEU A 49 8.47 24.72 -0.52
C LEU A 49 8.20 23.93 -1.82
N SER A 50 7.07 23.24 -1.90
CA SER A 50 6.59 22.62 -3.15
C SER A 50 6.28 23.69 -4.21
N ALA A 51 6.51 23.35 -5.48
CA ALA A 51 6.22 24.26 -6.59
C ALA A 51 4.70 24.52 -6.71
N PRO A 52 4.24 25.79 -6.69
CA PRO A 52 2.80 26.10 -6.55
C PRO A 52 1.94 25.75 -7.77
N GLN A 53 2.54 25.55 -8.95
CA GLN A 53 1.85 25.24 -10.20
C GLN A 53 2.07 23.80 -10.69
N ARG A 54 2.60 22.94 -9.82
CA ARG A 54 2.81 21.53 -10.13
C ARG A 54 2.18 20.68 -9.02
N PRO A 55 1.81 19.42 -9.32
CA PRO A 55 1.48 18.47 -8.27
C PRO A 55 2.63 18.40 -7.25
N VAL A 56 2.29 18.06 -6.01
CA VAL A 56 3.25 18.01 -4.89
C VAL A 56 4.42 17.07 -5.21
N GLY A 57 4.15 16.00 -5.94
CA GLY A 57 5.16 15.09 -6.45
C GLY A 57 4.60 14.12 -7.47
N ASN A 58 5.39 13.84 -8.50
CA ASN A 58 5.05 12.98 -9.63
C ASN A 58 6.03 11.81 -9.68
N PHE A 59 5.54 10.61 -9.38
CA PHE A 59 6.33 9.40 -9.25
C PHE A 59 6.00 8.40 -10.35
N LEU A 60 7.03 7.78 -10.91
CA LEU A 60 6.90 6.57 -11.72
C LEU A 60 7.63 5.41 -11.04
N PHE A 61 6.87 4.40 -10.65
CA PHE A 61 7.36 3.17 -10.04
C PHE A 61 7.44 2.06 -11.08
N LEU A 62 8.65 1.59 -11.31
CA LEU A 62 8.95 0.51 -12.26
C LEU A 62 9.30 -0.75 -11.48
N GLY A 63 8.93 -1.92 -11.97
CA GLY A 63 9.33 -3.17 -11.31
C GLY A 63 8.42 -4.34 -11.66
N PRO A 64 8.76 -5.57 -11.26
CA PRO A 64 7.93 -6.73 -11.49
C PRO A 64 6.60 -6.67 -10.72
N THR A 65 5.64 -7.49 -11.13
CA THR A 65 4.37 -7.66 -10.43
C THR A 65 4.62 -8.16 -9.01
N GLY A 66 3.87 -7.63 -8.04
CA GLY A 66 3.97 -8.09 -6.64
C GLY A 66 5.16 -7.54 -5.85
N SER A 67 5.96 -6.60 -6.39
CA SER A 67 7.08 -5.97 -5.67
C SER A 67 6.68 -4.89 -4.66
N GLY A 68 5.39 -4.53 -4.58
CA GLY A 68 4.88 -3.55 -3.62
C GLY A 68 4.65 -2.13 -4.16
N LYS A 69 4.71 -1.92 -5.49
CA LYS A 69 4.46 -0.62 -6.15
C LYS A 69 3.16 0.06 -5.70
N THR A 70 2.04 -0.67 -5.73
CA THR A 70 0.73 -0.16 -5.28
C THR A 70 0.66 -0.07 -3.75
N ARG A 71 1.26 -1.04 -3.04
CA ARG A 71 1.23 -1.11 -1.58
C ARG A 71 1.90 0.11 -0.92
N ILE A 72 3.00 0.62 -1.47
CA ILE A 72 3.65 1.81 -0.88
C ILE A 72 2.78 3.05 -0.95
N VAL A 73 1.95 3.19 -1.98
CA VAL A 73 1.03 4.33 -2.13
C VAL A 73 -0.09 4.24 -1.10
N GLU A 74 -0.66 3.04 -0.95
CA GLU A 74 -1.65 2.76 0.10
C GLU A 74 -1.05 2.97 1.50
N ALA A 75 0.19 2.52 1.73
CA ALA A 75 0.89 2.70 2.98
C ALA A 75 1.17 4.18 3.29
N ALA A 76 1.46 5.00 2.28
CA ALA A 76 1.62 6.44 2.45
C ALA A 76 0.30 7.12 2.84
N ALA A 77 -0.81 6.78 2.18
CA ALA A 77 -2.14 7.25 2.54
C ALA A 77 -2.54 6.78 3.95
N GLU A 78 -2.28 5.52 4.28
CA GLU A 78 -2.53 4.96 5.61
C GLU A 78 -1.70 5.66 6.70
N ALA A 79 -0.41 5.90 6.45
CA ALA A 79 0.47 6.56 7.41
C ALA A 79 0.09 8.03 7.68
N LEU A 80 -0.41 8.74 6.66
CA LEU A 80 -0.67 10.18 6.72
C LEU A 80 -2.13 10.55 7.00
N ILE A 81 -3.08 9.82 6.42
CA ILE A 81 -4.53 10.07 6.54
C ILE A 81 -5.17 9.09 7.53
N GLY A 82 -4.59 7.90 7.71
CA GLY A 82 -5.11 6.87 8.62
C GLY A 82 -5.93 5.77 7.93
N THR A 83 -6.01 5.78 6.60
CA THR A 83 -6.69 4.70 5.85
C THR A 83 -5.99 4.42 4.51
N PRO A 84 -5.76 3.16 4.14
CA PRO A 84 -5.19 2.81 2.83
C PRO A 84 -6.18 3.07 1.67
N ARG A 85 -7.47 3.31 1.99
CA ARG A 85 -8.52 3.67 1.01
C ARG A 85 -8.45 5.12 0.56
N ALA A 86 -7.61 5.94 1.19
CA ALA A 86 -7.39 7.34 0.83
C ALA A 86 -6.49 7.50 -0.42
N VAL A 87 -6.67 6.61 -1.41
CA VAL A 87 -5.99 6.64 -2.70
C VAL A 87 -7.05 6.54 -3.79
N ILE A 88 -7.06 7.52 -4.69
CA ILE A 88 -7.89 7.49 -5.89
C ILE A 88 -7.14 6.66 -6.92
N LYS A 89 -7.64 5.45 -7.17
CA LYS A 89 -7.00 4.49 -8.07
C LYS A 89 -7.65 4.53 -9.44
N VAL A 90 -6.82 4.57 -10.46
CA VAL A 90 -7.18 4.50 -11.87
C VAL A 90 -6.41 3.33 -12.46
N ASP A 91 -7.12 2.25 -12.81
CA ASP A 91 -6.51 1.14 -13.54
C ASP A 91 -6.43 1.53 -15.02
N CYS A 92 -5.23 1.82 -15.52
CA CYS A 92 -5.03 2.27 -16.89
C CYS A 92 -5.30 1.19 -17.93
N ALA A 93 -5.43 -0.09 -17.54
CA ALA A 93 -5.90 -1.14 -18.42
C ALA A 93 -7.38 -0.96 -18.82
N GLU A 94 -8.19 -0.22 -18.03
CA GLU A 94 -9.56 0.16 -18.37
C GLU A 94 -9.67 1.43 -19.25
N PHE A 95 -8.53 2.00 -19.68
CA PHE A 95 -8.46 3.22 -20.47
C PHE A 95 -7.60 3.04 -21.74
N GLN A 96 -7.74 1.87 -22.36
CA GLN A 96 -7.06 1.50 -23.60
C GLN A 96 -7.67 2.21 -24.81
N HIS A 97 -8.92 2.68 -24.70
CA HIS A 97 -9.62 3.39 -25.76
C HIS A 97 -9.95 4.83 -25.35
N SER A 98 -9.80 5.77 -26.29
CA SER A 98 -9.97 7.20 -26.02
C SER A 98 -11.33 7.60 -25.44
N HIS A 99 -12.40 6.86 -25.75
CA HIS A 99 -13.74 7.17 -25.25
C HIS A 99 -13.92 6.83 -23.75
N GLU A 100 -13.08 5.96 -23.19
CA GLU A 100 -13.15 5.57 -21.78
C GLU A 100 -12.75 6.69 -20.84
N ILE A 101 -12.00 7.69 -21.34
CA ILE A 101 -11.56 8.87 -20.58
C ILE A 101 -12.74 9.69 -20.05
N ALA A 102 -13.91 9.61 -20.68
CA ALA A 102 -15.13 10.23 -20.16
C ALA A 102 -15.45 9.75 -18.72
N LYS A 103 -15.03 8.56 -18.29
CA LYS A 103 -15.15 8.11 -16.88
C LYS A 103 -14.29 8.95 -15.92
N LEU A 104 -13.15 9.47 -16.38
CA LEU A 104 -12.25 10.30 -15.58
C LEU A 104 -12.68 11.76 -15.55
N ILE A 105 -13.07 12.32 -16.69
CA ILE A 105 -13.33 13.76 -16.86
C ILE A 105 -14.81 14.13 -16.97
N GLY A 106 -15.70 13.15 -17.12
CA GLY A 106 -17.11 13.34 -17.46
C GLY A 106 -17.32 13.51 -18.96
N SER A 107 -18.51 13.12 -19.45
CA SER A 107 -18.90 13.40 -20.83
C SER A 107 -19.15 14.91 -21.02
N PRO A 108 -18.90 15.48 -22.22
CA PRO A 108 -19.26 16.87 -22.49
C PRO A 108 -20.79 17.11 -22.49
N PRO A 109 -21.26 18.35 -22.25
CA PRO A 109 -22.67 18.70 -22.40
C PRO A 109 -23.21 18.33 -23.79
N GLY A 110 -24.37 17.67 -23.83
CA GLY A 110 -25.01 17.23 -25.08
C GLY A 110 -24.68 15.79 -25.50
N TYR A 111 -23.77 15.11 -24.80
CA TYR A 111 -23.51 13.67 -24.99
C TYR A 111 -24.36 12.81 -24.04
N LEU A 112 -24.72 11.61 -24.48
CA LEU A 112 -25.38 10.59 -23.64
C LEU A 112 -24.52 10.33 -22.39
N GLY A 113 -25.17 10.27 -21.23
CA GLY A 113 -24.52 10.03 -19.94
C GLY A 113 -23.88 11.26 -19.28
N HIS A 114 -23.95 12.48 -19.85
CA HIS A 114 -23.36 13.69 -19.23
C HIS A 114 -23.82 13.94 -17.79
N ARG A 115 -25.09 13.66 -17.45
CA ARG A 115 -25.61 13.81 -16.08
C ARG A 115 -25.36 12.61 -15.18
N GLU A 116 -24.99 11.47 -15.75
CA GLU A 116 -24.88 10.17 -15.06
C GLU A 116 -23.41 9.81 -14.77
N THR A 117 -22.48 10.27 -15.62
CA THR A 117 -21.04 10.00 -15.47
C THR A 117 -20.41 11.02 -14.51
N HIS A 118 -20.31 10.67 -13.24
CA HIS A 118 -19.56 11.45 -12.26
C HIS A 118 -18.04 11.37 -12.54
N PRO A 119 -17.35 12.49 -12.81
CA PRO A 119 -15.92 12.47 -13.10
C PRO A 119 -15.10 11.98 -11.90
N LEU A 120 -14.36 10.90 -12.08
CA LEU A 120 -13.49 10.33 -11.04
C LEU A 120 -12.40 11.33 -10.59
N LEU A 121 -11.91 12.17 -11.50
CA LEU A 121 -10.89 13.18 -11.22
C LEU A 121 -11.48 14.55 -10.90
N SER A 122 -12.71 14.60 -10.36
CA SER A 122 -13.31 15.86 -9.90
C SER A 122 -12.67 16.38 -8.61
N GLN A 123 -12.77 17.69 -8.36
CA GLN A 123 -12.21 18.32 -7.16
C GLN A 123 -12.78 17.73 -5.87
N GLU A 124 -14.06 17.39 -5.87
CA GLU A 124 -14.75 16.80 -4.72
C GLU A 124 -14.13 15.44 -4.36
N VAL A 125 -13.89 14.58 -5.37
CA VAL A 125 -13.25 13.28 -5.16
C VAL A 125 -11.79 13.44 -4.72
N LEU A 126 -11.02 14.38 -5.33
CA LEU A 126 -9.66 14.66 -4.89
C LEU A 126 -9.59 15.07 -3.42
N ASN A 127 -10.52 15.92 -2.98
CA ASN A 127 -10.50 16.49 -1.63
C ASN A 127 -11.23 15.64 -0.58
N GLN A 128 -11.86 14.52 -0.97
CA GLN A 128 -12.74 13.74 -0.09
C GLN A 128 -12.05 13.23 1.19
N TYR A 129 -10.72 13.06 1.16
CA TYR A 129 -9.90 12.60 2.29
C TYR A 129 -9.07 13.70 2.95
N HIS A 130 -9.27 14.96 2.56
CA HIS A 130 -8.60 16.08 3.20
C HIS A 130 -9.06 16.25 4.64
N THR A 131 -8.11 16.50 5.53
CA THR A 131 -8.38 16.82 6.94
C THR A 131 -7.92 18.24 7.25
N GLU A 132 -8.30 18.79 8.39
CA GLU A 132 -7.79 20.10 8.82
C GLU A 132 -6.28 20.12 9.03
N ARG A 133 -5.67 18.95 9.30
CA ARG A 133 -4.22 18.81 9.49
C ARG A 133 -3.46 18.55 8.19
N LEU A 134 -4.12 17.96 7.20
CA LEU A 134 -3.48 17.55 5.96
C LEU A 134 -4.43 17.71 4.76
N LYS A 135 -4.11 18.66 3.89
CA LYS A 135 -4.78 18.88 2.61
C LYS A 135 -3.95 18.28 1.47
N LEU A 136 -3.77 16.96 1.49
CA LEU A 136 -2.95 16.22 0.51
C LEU A 136 -3.76 15.05 -0.07
N SER A 137 -3.79 14.93 -1.39
CA SER A 137 -4.49 13.86 -2.12
C SER A 137 -3.49 12.87 -2.71
N PHE A 138 -3.89 11.60 -2.80
CA PHE A 138 -3.10 10.53 -3.42
C PHE A 138 -3.85 10.01 -4.64
N VAL A 139 -3.24 10.10 -5.82
CA VAL A 139 -3.79 9.56 -7.07
C VAL A 139 -2.81 8.54 -7.62
N LEU A 140 -3.30 7.33 -7.90
CA LEU A 140 -2.54 6.22 -8.44
C LEU A 140 -3.07 5.84 -9.82
N PHE A 141 -2.21 5.90 -10.83
CA PHE A 141 -2.43 5.33 -12.15
C PHE A 141 -1.69 3.99 -12.25
N ASP A 142 -2.43 2.89 -12.15
CA ASP A 142 -1.87 1.53 -12.19
C ASP A 142 -1.72 1.04 -13.63
N GLU A 143 -0.65 0.28 -13.91
CA GLU A 143 -0.31 -0.24 -15.25
C GLU A 143 -0.32 0.82 -16.36
N ILE A 144 0.33 1.96 -16.10
CA ILE A 144 0.24 3.14 -16.97
C ILE A 144 0.64 2.86 -18.43
N GLU A 145 1.52 1.90 -18.69
CA GLU A 145 1.93 1.51 -20.05
C GLU A 145 0.80 1.00 -20.96
N LYS A 146 -0.36 0.66 -20.38
CA LYS A 146 -1.56 0.19 -21.08
C LYS A 146 -2.49 1.34 -21.50
N ALA A 147 -2.29 2.55 -20.98
CA ALA A 147 -3.10 3.71 -21.28
C ALA A 147 -3.08 4.11 -22.76
N SER A 148 -4.22 4.61 -23.24
CA SER A 148 -4.36 5.28 -24.54
C SER A 148 -3.65 6.64 -24.61
N ASP A 149 -3.29 7.08 -25.81
CA ASP A 149 -2.68 8.40 -26.09
C ASP A 149 -3.49 9.57 -25.51
N SER A 150 -4.81 9.43 -25.50
CA SER A 150 -5.69 10.46 -24.96
C SER A 150 -5.52 10.60 -23.44
N LEU A 151 -5.27 9.51 -22.70
CA LEU A 151 -4.99 9.55 -21.27
C LEU A 151 -3.58 10.12 -21.01
N TRP A 152 -2.62 9.79 -21.87
CA TRP A 152 -1.28 10.38 -21.82
C TRP A 152 -1.29 11.90 -21.95
N ASN A 153 -2.02 12.43 -22.94
CA ASN A 153 -2.15 13.86 -23.15
C ASN A 153 -2.82 14.58 -21.96
N LEU A 154 -3.85 13.95 -21.39
CA LEU A 154 -4.49 14.44 -20.18
C LEU A 154 -3.50 14.52 -19.01
N LEU A 155 -2.73 13.44 -18.79
CA LEU A 155 -1.73 13.39 -17.73
C LEU A 155 -0.64 14.44 -17.91
N LEU A 156 -0.09 14.62 -19.12
CA LEU A 156 0.92 15.64 -19.40
C LEU A 156 0.47 17.03 -18.94
N GLY A 157 -0.79 17.40 -19.22
CA GLY A 157 -1.37 18.66 -18.76
C GLY A 157 -1.43 18.78 -17.23
N ILE A 158 -1.79 17.71 -16.54
CA ILE A 158 -1.84 17.66 -15.08
C ILE A 158 -0.43 17.76 -14.48
N LEU A 159 0.53 16.98 -14.98
CA LEU A 159 1.90 16.94 -14.45
C LEU A 159 2.64 18.28 -14.65
N ASP A 160 2.30 19.01 -15.72
CA ASP A 160 2.88 20.33 -16.02
C ASP A 160 2.26 21.46 -15.21
N LYS A 161 0.93 21.55 -15.18
CA LYS A 161 0.20 22.74 -14.68
C LYS A 161 -0.58 22.51 -13.39
N ALA A 162 -0.61 21.27 -12.90
CA ALA A 162 -1.47 20.86 -11.79
C ALA A 162 -2.96 21.18 -12.03
N THR A 163 -3.40 21.26 -13.28
CA THR A 163 -4.79 21.59 -13.61
C THR A 163 -5.36 20.62 -14.62
N LEU A 164 -6.61 20.21 -14.40
CA LEU A 164 -7.41 19.43 -15.34
C LEU A 164 -8.69 20.21 -15.69
N THR A 165 -9.11 20.15 -16.94
CA THR A 165 -10.43 20.65 -17.36
C THR A 165 -11.35 19.46 -17.58
N LEU A 166 -12.48 19.45 -16.88
CA LEU A 166 -13.50 18.40 -17.00
C LEU A 166 -14.35 18.59 -18.26
N GLY A 167 -15.11 17.57 -18.65
CA GLY A 167 -15.99 17.60 -19.82
C GLY A 167 -17.05 18.71 -19.75
N ASP A 168 -17.42 19.14 -18.54
CA ASP A 168 -18.34 20.26 -18.27
C ASP A 168 -17.64 21.63 -18.15
N ASN A 169 -16.37 21.72 -18.55
CA ASN A 169 -15.50 22.89 -18.47
C ASN A 169 -15.13 23.37 -17.06
N ARG A 170 -15.48 22.65 -15.99
CA ARG A 170 -14.97 22.97 -14.66
C ARG A 170 -13.47 22.64 -14.58
N LYS A 171 -12.73 23.49 -13.86
CA LYS A 171 -11.30 23.26 -13.58
C LYS A 171 -11.13 22.49 -12.27
N VAL A 172 -10.16 21.60 -12.25
CA VAL A 172 -9.73 20.84 -11.08
C VAL A 172 -8.28 21.14 -10.80
N ASP A 173 -7.97 21.39 -9.53
CA ASP A 173 -6.63 21.70 -9.00
C ASP A 173 -5.98 20.45 -8.38
N PHE A 174 -4.79 20.12 -8.90
CA PHE A 174 -3.91 19.04 -8.49
C PHE A 174 -2.67 19.54 -7.72
N SER A 175 -2.57 20.84 -7.40
CA SER A 175 -1.42 21.44 -6.71
C SER A 175 -1.16 20.81 -5.33
N ARG A 176 -2.17 20.15 -4.77
CA ARG A 176 -2.14 19.42 -3.49
C ARG A 176 -2.23 17.90 -3.66
N THR A 177 -1.73 17.38 -4.77
CA THR A 177 -1.80 15.96 -5.11
C THR A 177 -0.41 15.35 -5.24
N LEU A 178 -0.21 14.19 -4.62
CA LEU A 178 0.86 13.26 -4.97
C LEU A 178 0.32 12.30 -6.04
N ILE A 179 0.97 12.31 -7.20
CA ILE A 179 0.61 11.48 -8.34
C ILE A 179 1.61 10.34 -8.44
N PHE A 180 1.09 9.11 -8.40
CA PHE A 180 1.86 7.89 -8.55
C PHE A 180 1.43 7.19 -9.83
N MET A 181 2.40 6.71 -10.58
CA MET A 181 2.20 5.86 -11.74
C MET A 181 3.00 4.59 -11.52
N THR A 182 2.41 3.43 -11.78
CA THR A 182 3.12 2.15 -11.69
C THR A 182 3.19 1.51 -13.06
N SER A 183 4.28 0.79 -13.30
CA SER A 183 4.48 0.10 -14.56
C SER A 183 5.22 -1.20 -14.36
N ASN A 184 4.84 -2.21 -15.14
CA ASN A 184 5.53 -3.50 -15.20
C ASN A 184 6.58 -3.53 -16.33
N LEU A 185 6.89 -2.39 -16.95
CA LEU A 185 7.94 -2.28 -17.97
C LEU A 185 9.29 -2.76 -17.46
N GLY A 186 10.03 -3.45 -18.32
CA GLY A 186 11.33 -4.02 -17.99
C GLY A 186 11.29 -5.23 -17.06
N ALA A 187 10.12 -5.66 -16.55
CA ALA A 187 10.03 -6.77 -15.61
C ALA A 187 10.69 -8.07 -16.12
N GLY A 188 10.51 -8.40 -17.41
CA GLY A 188 11.14 -9.58 -18.01
C GLY A 188 12.67 -9.49 -18.05
N GLU A 189 13.23 -8.33 -18.38
CA GLU A 189 14.68 -8.09 -18.39
C GLU A 189 15.22 -8.12 -16.96
N MET A 190 14.55 -7.44 -16.02
CA MET A 190 14.90 -7.45 -14.60
C MET A 190 14.93 -8.88 -14.04
N SER A 191 13.89 -9.69 -14.29
CA SER A 191 13.85 -11.10 -13.90
C SER A 191 14.98 -11.92 -14.51
N SER A 192 15.37 -11.66 -15.76
CA SER A 192 16.49 -12.37 -16.41
C SER A 192 17.87 -12.02 -15.84
N ILE A 193 18.03 -10.83 -15.26
CA ILE A 193 19.25 -10.42 -14.57
C ILE A 193 19.36 -11.12 -13.21
N ILE A 194 18.23 -11.33 -12.54
CA ILE A 194 18.12 -11.99 -11.22
C ILE A 194 18.32 -13.50 -11.37
N SER A 195 17.63 -14.10 -12.34
CA SER A 195 17.67 -15.53 -12.63
C SER A 195 18.08 -15.72 -14.10
N PRO A 196 19.39 -15.64 -14.42
CA PRO A 196 19.86 -15.93 -15.76
C PRO A 196 19.45 -17.35 -16.13
N ARG A 197 18.70 -17.51 -17.22
CA ARG A 197 18.31 -18.85 -17.72
C ARG A 197 19.58 -19.68 -17.84
N LEU A 198 19.60 -20.83 -17.17
CA LEU A 198 20.65 -21.85 -17.24
C LEU A 198 21.01 -22.15 -18.70
N GLY A 199 22.00 -21.43 -19.21
CA GLY A 199 22.60 -21.58 -20.53
C GLY A 199 24.07 -21.90 -20.32
N PHE A 200 24.48 -23.10 -20.72
CA PHE A 200 25.83 -23.67 -20.77
C PHE A 200 26.95 -22.82 -20.13
N GLY A 201 27.30 -23.17 -18.88
CA GLY A 201 28.64 -22.87 -18.36
C GLY A 201 28.79 -21.73 -17.36
N SER A 202 27.87 -21.54 -16.41
CA SER A 202 28.20 -20.74 -15.21
C SER A 202 27.82 -21.48 -13.94
N THR A 203 28.78 -21.50 -13.03
CA THR A 203 28.70 -22.04 -11.66
C THR A 203 27.42 -21.57 -10.99
N LEU A 204 26.72 -22.52 -10.35
CA LEU A 204 25.61 -22.27 -9.44
C LEU A 204 26.01 -21.13 -8.49
N ARG A 205 25.53 -19.92 -8.74
CA ARG A 205 25.58 -18.87 -7.72
C ARG A 205 24.65 -19.35 -6.62
N ASP A 206 25.20 -19.47 -5.42
CA ASP A 206 24.43 -19.72 -4.21
C ASP A 206 23.28 -18.69 -4.17
N GLU A 207 22.03 -19.13 -4.34
CA GLU A 207 20.81 -18.30 -4.32
C GLU A 207 20.60 -17.57 -2.97
N ARG A 208 21.49 -17.82 -2.01
CA ARG A 208 21.47 -17.36 -0.61
C ARG A 208 22.24 -16.07 -0.36
N SER A 209 22.92 -15.51 -1.36
CA SER A 209 23.66 -14.24 -1.18
C SER A 209 22.75 -13.03 -1.35
N PRO A 210 22.86 -11.99 -0.49
CA PRO A 210 22.20 -10.71 -0.71
C PRO A 210 22.48 -10.20 -2.12
N MET A 211 21.49 -9.58 -2.77
CA MET A 211 21.69 -9.02 -4.10
C MET A 211 22.86 -8.03 -4.08
N ASP A 212 23.93 -8.34 -4.82
CA ASP A 212 25.08 -7.44 -4.96
C ASP A 212 24.62 -6.06 -5.43
N GLN A 213 25.18 -5.00 -4.86
CA GLN A 213 24.88 -3.60 -5.22
C GLN A 213 24.99 -3.36 -6.75
N LYS A 214 25.97 -4.00 -7.40
CA LYS A 214 26.16 -3.97 -8.86
C LYS A 214 25.00 -4.58 -9.65
N THR A 215 24.31 -5.57 -9.09
CA THR A 215 23.14 -6.21 -9.73
C THR A 215 21.92 -5.31 -9.61
N GLY A 216 21.73 -4.68 -8.44
CA GLY A 216 20.67 -3.67 -8.24
C GLY A 216 20.79 -2.48 -9.20
N GLU A 217 22.00 -1.94 -9.39
CA GLU A 217 22.25 -0.86 -10.35
C GLU A 217 21.92 -1.25 -11.80
N LYS A 218 22.23 -2.49 -12.21
CA LYS A 218 21.87 -3.00 -13.54
C LYS A 218 20.37 -3.12 -13.73
N ILE A 219 19.65 -3.62 -12.72
CA ILE A 219 18.18 -3.72 -12.72
C ILE A 219 17.58 -2.33 -12.84
N ALA A 220 18.05 -1.37 -12.02
CA ALA A 220 17.58 0.00 -12.06
C ALA A 220 17.79 0.63 -13.46
N ARG A 221 18.98 0.43 -14.04
CA ARG A 221 19.29 0.93 -15.37
C ARG A 221 18.40 0.30 -16.46
N SER A 222 18.22 -1.01 -16.46
CA SER A 222 17.35 -1.71 -17.43
C SER A 222 15.89 -1.23 -17.32
N GLY A 223 15.36 -1.08 -16.09
CA GLY A 223 14.02 -0.55 -15.87
C GLY A 223 13.85 0.86 -16.45
N VAL A 224 14.77 1.77 -16.15
CA VAL A 224 14.75 3.15 -16.68
C VAL A 224 14.90 3.18 -18.20
N GLU A 225 15.76 2.35 -18.78
CA GLU A 225 15.92 2.23 -20.23
C GLU A 225 14.64 1.72 -20.91
N ALA A 226 13.95 0.73 -20.32
CA ALA A 226 12.66 0.26 -20.80
C ALA A 226 11.58 1.34 -20.75
N ALA A 227 11.54 2.12 -19.66
CA ALA A 227 10.64 3.27 -19.53
C ALA A 227 10.92 4.34 -20.59
N ARG A 228 12.19 4.69 -20.83
CA ARG A 228 12.59 5.67 -21.87
C ARG A 228 12.26 5.23 -23.30
N LYS A 229 12.18 3.93 -23.56
CA LYS A 229 11.75 3.40 -24.87
C LYS A 229 10.23 3.51 -25.06
N LYS A 230 9.45 3.38 -23.98
CA LYS A 230 7.98 3.38 -24.04
C LYS A 230 7.39 4.79 -23.89
N PHE A 231 7.96 5.61 -23.02
CA PHE A 231 7.45 6.95 -22.71
C PHE A 231 8.22 8.04 -23.46
N THR A 232 7.51 9.09 -23.85
CA THR A 232 8.13 10.23 -24.53
C THR A 232 9.10 10.96 -23.59
N PRO A 233 10.16 11.60 -24.13
CA PRO A 233 11.05 12.44 -23.32
C PRO A 233 10.30 13.55 -22.58
N GLU A 234 9.26 14.11 -23.20
CA GLU A 234 8.40 15.13 -22.58
C GLU A 234 7.76 14.61 -21.29
N PHE A 235 7.14 13.42 -21.34
CA PHE A 235 6.54 12.80 -20.17
C PHE A 235 7.57 12.50 -19.08
N MET A 236 8.71 11.91 -19.46
CA MET A 236 9.78 11.58 -18.52
C MET A 236 10.32 12.82 -17.79
N ASN A 237 10.39 13.96 -18.47
CA ASN A 237 10.85 15.23 -17.87
C ASN A 237 9.82 15.87 -16.92
N ARG A 238 8.56 15.41 -16.92
CA ARG A 238 7.53 15.86 -15.97
C ARG A 238 7.50 15.08 -14.67
N LEU A 239 8.20 13.94 -14.62
CA LEU A 239 8.33 13.12 -13.42
C LEU A 239 9.38 13.72 -12.50
N ASP A 240 9.06 13.82 -11.21
CA ASP A 240 10.02 14.26 -10.21
C ASP A 240 10.97 13.12 -9.84
N LYS A 241 10.44 11.88 -9.81
CA LYS A 241 11.20 10.68 -9.48
C LYS A 241 10.73 9.47 -10.29
N VAL A 242 11.69 8.76 -10.85
CA VAL A 242 11.51 7.41 -11.40
C VAL A 242 12.25 6.45 -10.48
N VAL A 243 11.52 5.54 -9.85
CA VAL A 243 12.06 4.60 -8.87
C VAL A 243 11.85 3.18 -9.35
N VAL A 244 12.92 2.38 -9.34
CA VAL A 244 12.87 0.96 -9.71
C VAL A 244 12.77 0.12 -8.45
N PHE A 245 11.73 -0.69 -8.37
CA PHE A 245 11.45 -1.55 -7.24
C PHE A 245 12.30 -2.80 -7.33
N ASN A 246 12.90 -3.15 -6.20
CA ASN A 246 13.66 -4.37 -6.08
C ASN A 246 12.71 -5.57 -6.11
N PRO A 247 13.13 -6.69 -6.72
CA PRO A 247 12.45 -7.96 -6.50
C PRO A 247 12.51 -8.32 -5.01
N LEU A 248 11.51 -9.07 -4.54
CA LEU A 248 11.45 -9.52 -3.16
C LEU A 248 12.20 -10.85 -3.05
N GLY A 249 13.23 -10.90 -2.20
CA GLY A 249 13.91 -12.14 -1.83
C GLY A 249 13.18 -12.88 -0.71
N GLU A 250 13.68 -14.05 -0.33
CA GLU A 250 13.09 -14.89 0.72
C GLU A 250 12.96 -14.16 2.07
N LYS A 251 13.98 -13.38 2.44
CA LYS A 251 14.00 -12.60 3.69
C LYS A 251 12.93 -11.51 3.69
N GLU A 252 12.75 -10.82 2.56
CA GLU A 252 11.71 -9.81 2.40
C GLU A 252 10.32 -10.45 2.41
N LEU A 253 10.15 -11.57 1.72
CA LEU A 253 8.90 -12.33 1.69
C LEU A 253 8.50 -12.83 3.08
N ARG A 254 9.44 -13.33 3.90
CA ARG A 254 9.17 -13.72 5.28
C ARG A 254 8.68 -12.56 6.13
N LYS A 255 9.32 -11.39 6.03
CA LYS A 255 8.85 -10.17 6.72
C LYS A 255 7.45 -9.75 6.27
N ILE A 256 7.16 -9.87 4.97
CA ILE A 256 5.82 -9.58 4.43
C ILE A 256 4.80 -10.56 5.01
N LEU A 257 5.12 -11.86 5.10
CA LEU A 257 4.27 -12.85 5.73
C LEU A 257 3.98 -12.48 7.19
N ASP A 258 5.00 -12.09 7.96
CA ASP A 258 4.80 -11.67 9.36
C ASP A 258 3.86 -10.46 9.48
N ILE A 259 3.99 -9.48 8.57
CA ILE A 259 3.08 -8.32 8.50
C ILE A 259 1.64 -8.77 8.23
N GLU A 260 1.44 -9.65 7.24
CA GLU A 260 0.11 -10.13 6.86
C GLU A 260 -0.54 -10.98 7.96
N LEU A 261 0.23 -11.83 8.65
CA LEU A 261 -0.23 -12.58 9.83
C LEU A 261 -0.59 -11.63 10.98
N GLY A 262 0.19 -10.57 11.19
CA GLY A 262 -0.15 -9.50 12.13
C GLY A 262 -1.48 -8.81 11.82
N MET A 263 -1.79 -8.58 10.54
CA MET A 263 -3.09 -8.04 10.12
C MET A 263 -4.24 -9.03 10.37
N VAL A 264 -4.00 -10.34 10.22
CA VAL A 264 -4.98 -11.38 10.61
C VAL A 264 -5.24 -11.32 12.11
N GLN A 265 -4.18 -11.28 12.92
CA GLN A 265 -4.28 -11.19 14.39
C GLN A 265 -5.03 -9.93 14.83
N GLN A 266 -4.80 -8.80 14.17
CA GLN A 266 -5.56 -7.58 14.43
C GLN A 266 -7.05 -7.74 14.11
N ARG A 267 -7.41 -8.39 12.99
CA ARG A 267 -8.81 -8.66 12.65
C ARG A 267 -9.48 -9.53 13.71
N VAL A 268 -8.77 -10.50 14.28
CA VAL A 268 -9.26 -11.32 15.39
C VAL A 268 -9.56 -10.45 16.62
N PHE A 269 -8.68 -9.52 16.99
CA PHE A 269 -8.93 -8.61 18.11
C PHE A 269 -10.05 -7.59 17.88
N CYS A 270 -10.24 -7.15 16.63
CA CYS A 270 -11.34 -6.27 16.27
C CYS A 270 -12.68 -7.01 16.18
N SER A 271 -12.68 -8.35 16.12
CA SER A 271 -13.89 -9.16 16.28
C SER A 271 -14.32 -9.13 17.75
N THR A 272 -15.63 -9.24 18.04
CA THR A 272 -16.24 -9.09 19.38
C THR A 272 -15.35 -9.58 20.51
N ALA A 273 -15.19 -8.79 21.59
CA ALA A 273 -14.25 -9.07 22.69
C ALA A 273 -14.38 -10.48 23.31
N GLU A 274 -15.55 -11.11 23.23
CA GLU A 274 -15.81 -12.48 23.68
C GLU A 274 -15.12 -13.56 22.81
N ARG A 275 -14.61 -13.19 21.63
CA ARG A 275 -14.00 -14.08 20.63
C ARG A 275 -12.54 -13.73 20.34
N SER A 276 -11.94 -12.79 21.06
CA SER A 276 -10.54 -12.43 20.85
C SER A 276 -9.61 -13.51 21.40
N PHE A 277 -8.70 -14.01 20.57
CA PHE A 277 -7.66 -14.98 20.94
C PHE A 277 -6.34 -14.58 20.25
N VAL A 278 -5.23 -15.20 20.66
CA VAL A 278 -3.92 -15.00 20.03
C VAL A 278 -3.52 -16.26 19.28
N PHE A 279 -2.86 -16.10 18.14
CA PHE A 279 -2.22 -17.22 17.46
C PHE A 279 -0.76 -16.94 17.15
N THR A 280 0.04 -18.00 17.20
CA THR A 280 1.44 -18.04 16.75
C THR A 280 1.57 -19.02 15.59
N VAL A 281 2.53 -18.77 14.71
CA VAL A 281 2.79 -19.63 13.55
C VAL A 281 4.24 -20.09 13.64
N ALA A 282 4.45 -21.41 13.67
CA ALA A 282 5.78 -22.01 13.69
C ALA A 282 6.56 -21.70 12.40
N ASP A 283 7.89 -21.65 12.46
CA ASP A 283 8.71 -21.30 11.29
C ASP A 283 8.50 -22.27 10.12
N VAL A 284 8.37 -23.57 10.39
CA VAL A 284 8.05 -24.58 9.37
C VAL A 284 6.70 -24.32 8.68
N ALA A 285 5.70 -23.83 9.42
CA ALA A 285 4.41 -23.46 8.86
C ALA A 285 4.49 -22.16 8.05
N LYS A 286 5.37 -21.22 8.45
CA LYS A 286 5.64 -20.01 7.66
C LYS A 286 6.29 -20.36 6.32
N ASP A 287 7.23 -21.30 6.32
CA ASP A 287 7.92 -21.77 5.10
C ASP A 287 6.91 -22.38 4.14
N TYR A 288 6.03 -23.25 4.63
CA TYR A 288 4.94 -23.82 3.85
C TYR A 288 3.98 -22.74 3.29
N LEU A 289 3.63 -21.72 4.08
CA LEU A 289 2.80 -20.61 3.60
C LEU A 289 3.48 -19.80 2.48
N LEU A 290 4.80 -19.63 2.55
CA LEU A 290 5.58 -18.96 1.50
C LEU A 290 5.62 -19.82 0.24
N GLU A 291 5.86 -21.12 0.36
CA GLU A 291 5.85 -22.06 -0.78
C GLU A 291 4.49 -22.08 -1.50
N GLN A 292 3.39 -22.07 -0.74
CA GLN A 292 2.04 -22.07 -1.31
C GLN A 292 1.58 -20.68 -1.80
N GLY A 293 2.19 -19.62 -1.29
CA GLY A 293 1.73 -18.24 -1.47
C GLY A 293 2.62 -17.37 -2.36
N THR A 294 3.78 -17.85 -2.79
CA THR A 294 4.73 -17.09 -3.58
C THR A 294 5.11 -17.83 -4.87
N ASP A 295 5.32 -17.07 -5.93
CA ASP A 295 5.89 -17.53 -7.19
C ASP A 295 6.93 -16.50 -7.63
N LEU A 296 8.08 -16.97 -8.12
CA LEU A 296 9.13 -16.16 -8.75
C LEU A 296 8.58 -15.14 -9.75
N LYS A 297 7.48 -15.45 -10.44
CA LYS A 297 6.87 -14.57 -11.45
C LYS A 297 5.87 -13.54 -10.88
N TYR A 298 5.18 -13.87 -9.80
CA TYR A 298 4.07 -13.06 -9.27
C TYR A 298 4.34 -12.43 -7.89
N GLY A 299 5.52 -12.72 -7.30
CA GLY A 299 5.94 -12.19 -6.01
C GLY A 299 4.97 -12.54 -4.89
N ALA A 300 4.74 -11.60 -3.97
CA ALA A 300 3.85 -11.77 -2.83
C ALA A 300 2.34 -11.68 -3.18
N ARG A 301 1.96 -11.59 -4.46
CA ARG A 301 0.56 -11.35 -4.87
C ARG A 301 -0.40 -12.44 -4.39
N HIS A 302 0.06 -13.68 -4.33
CA HIS A 302 -0.76 -14.83 -3.92
C HIS A 302 -0.74 -15.09 -2.41
N LEU A 303 0.17 -14.44 -1.67
CA LEU A 303 0.41 -14.72 -0.26
C LEU A 303 -0.83 -14.46 0.59
N LYS A 304 -1.52 -13.33 0.35
CA LYS A 304 -2.79 -13.02 1.03
C LYS A 304 -3.84 -14.11 0.84
N ARG A 305 -3.96 -14.64 -0.38
CA ARG A 305 -4.92 -15.72 -0.69
C ARG A 305 -4.53 -17.04 -0.03
N ALA A 306 -3.23 -17.34 0.03
CA ALA A 306 -2.73 -18.52 0.73
C ALA A 306 -3.02 -18.43 2.24
N ILE A 307 -2.75 -17.29 2.87
CA ILE A 307 -3.08 -17.04 4.28
C ILE A 307 -4.59 -17.13 4.51
N GLU A 308 -5.41 -16.54 3.63
CA GLU A 308 -6.86 -16.65 3.73
C GLU A 308 -7.32 -18.12 3.70
N ARG A 309 -6.87 -18.88 2.69
CA ARG A 309 -7.23 -20.29 2.49
C ARG A 309 -6.73 -21.22 3.59
N LEU A 310 -5.49 -21.07 4.01
CA LEU A 310 -4.79 -22.02 4.86
C LEU A 310 -4.86 -21.66 6.35
N VAL A 311 -5.04 -20.38 6.68
CA VAL A 311 -5.06 -19.91 8.07
C VAL A 311 -6.45 -19.38 8.43
N VAL A 312 -6.94 -18.34 7.73
CA VAL A 312 -8.18 -17.64 8.12
C VAL A 312 -9.42 -18.54 8.02
N HIS A 313 -9.55 -19.29 6.92
CA HIS A 313 -10.70 -20.19 6.71
C HIS A 313 -10.77 -21.32 7.78
N PRO A 314 -9.70 -22.10 8.03
CA PRO A 314 -9.71 -23.09 9.11
C PRO A 314 -9.98 -22.48 10.49
N MET A 315 -9.36 -21.34 10.82
CA MET A 315 -9.61 -20.65 12.09
C MET A 315 -11.07 -20.22 12.22
N SER A 316 -11.70 -19.75 11.15
CA SER A 316 -13.11 -19.40 11.14
C SER A 316 -14.01 -20.60 11.45
N ASN A 317 -13.68 -21.79 10.94
CA ASN A 317 -14.39 -23.02 11.24
C ASN A 317 -14.20 -23.45 12.72
N LEU A 318 -12.99 -23.31 13.26
CA LEU A 318 -12.70 -23.62 14.66
C LEU A 318 -13.46 -22.71 15.63
N ILE A 319 -13.59 -21.43 15.29
CA ILE A 319 -14.42 -20.47 16.04
C ILE A 319 -15.90 -20.83 15.92
N ALA A 320 -16.38 -21.11 14.71
CA ALA A 320 -17.79 -21.43 14.46
C ALA A 320 -18.25 -22.75 15.12
N THR A 321 -17.33 -23.69 15.33
CA THR A 321 -17.57 -24.97 16.02
C THR A 321 -17.27 -24.91 17.53
N GLU A 322 -17.00 -23.72 18.08
CA GLU A 322 -16.69 -23.47 19.50
C GLU A 322 -15.46 -24.23 20.05
N GLN A 323 -14.59 -24.72 19.17
CA GLN A 323 -13.31 -25.35 19.55
C GLN A 323 -12.29 -24.32 20.04
N VAL A 324 -12.39 -23.10 19.53
CA VAL A 324 -11.60 -21.93 19.94
C VAL A 324 -12.52 -20.93 20.62
N ARG A 325 -12.09 -20.44 21.78
CA ARG A 325 -12.81 -19.46 22.60
C ARG A 325 -11.96 -18.21 22.84
N GLY A 326 -12.61 -17.15 23.31
CA GLY A 326 -11.91 -15.95 23.73
C GLY A 326 -10.90 -16.25 24.84
N GLY A 327 -9.70 -15.69 24.74
CA GLY A 327 -8.60 -15.94 25.68
C GLY A 327 -7.69 -17.12 25.32
N ASP A 328 -7.94 -17.84 24.23
CA ASP A 328 -7.10 -18.96 23.83
C ASP A 328 -5.78 -18.49 23.19
N LEU A 329 -4.73 -19.30 23.35
CA LEU A 329 -3.49 -19.23 22.58
C LEU A 329 -3.42 -20.42 21.64
N ILE A 330 -3.43 -20.14 20.33
CA ILE A 330 -3.39 -21.15 19.28
C ILE A 330 -2.01 -21.16 18.65
N ARG A 331 -1.41 -22.34 18.53
CA ARG A 331 -0.23 -22.55 17.70
C ARG A 331 -0.63 -23.20 16.38
N VAL A 332 -0.20 -22.59 15.29
CA VAL A 332 -0.29 -23.13 13.93
C VAL A 332 1.04 -23.79 13.60
N ASP A 333 1.00 -25.08 13.31
CA ASP A 333 2.18 -25.90 12.99
C ASP A 333 1.91 -26.78 11.75
N MET A 334 2.91 -27.53 11.31
CA MET A 334 2.76 -28.52 10.24
C MET A 334 2.30 -29.87 10.81
N ASP A 335 1.51 -30.62 10.04
CA ASP A 335 1.24 -32.03 10.34
C ASP A 335 2.52 -32.87 10.23
N ALA A 336 2.54 -34.04 10.87
CA ALA A 336 3.66 -34.99 10.81
C ALA A 336 4.01 -35.42 9.37
N GLY A 337 3.04 -35.39 8.45
CA GLY A 337 3.25 -35.65 7.02
C GLY A 337 3.76 -34.45 6.22
N GLY A 338 3.73 -33.23 6.76
CA GLY A 338 4.14 -32.00 6.06
C GLY A 338 3.16 -31.50 4.99
N ASP A 339 1.97 -32.10 4.88
CA ASP A 339 1.03 -31.80 3.79
C ASP A 339 -0.01 -30.73 4.15
N CYS A 340 -0.29 -30.51 5.44
CA CYS A 340 -1.31 -29.59 5.90
C CYS A 340 -0.93 -28.88 7.20
N LEU A 341 -1.61 -27.75 7.47
CA LEU A 341 -1.47 -27.00 8.72
C LEU A 341 -2.35 -27.62 9.81
N THR A 342 -1.79 -27.77 11.00
CA THR A 342 -2.47 -28.19 12.22
C THR A 342 -2.60 -27.01 13.19
N PHE A 343 -3.66 -27.05 14.00
CA PHE A 343 -3.99 -26.00 14.97
C PHE A 343 -4.09 -26.62 16.36
N MET A 344 -3.23 -26.18 17.28
CA MET A 344 -3.16 -26.69 18.64
C MET A 344 -3.42 -25.57 19.64
N ARG A 345 -4.21 -25.84 20.68
CA ARG A 345 -4.40 -24.90 21.79
C ARG A 345 -3.27 -25.10 22.82
N GLU A 346 -2.44 -24.07 23.01
CA GLU A 346 -1.33 -24.09 23.97
C GLU A 346 -1.74 -23.56 25.35
N ALA A 347 -2.66 -22.58 25.40
CA ALA A 347 -3.18 -22.03 26.63
C ALA A 347 -4.66 -21.61 26.50
N GLU A 348 -5.34 -21.52 27.63
CA GLU A 348 -6.75 -21.13 27.76
C GLU A 348 -6.91 -19.98 28.76
N GLY A 349 -7.89 -19.11 28.52
CA GLY A 349 -8.31 -18.10 29.50
C GLY A 349 -7.29 -16.99 29.77
N LEU A 350 -6.44 -16.65 28.79
CA LEU A 350 -5.53 -15.52 28.90
C LEU A 350 -6.30 -14.20 29.00
N ALA A 351 -5.87 -13.35 29.93
CA ALA A 351 -6.39 -12.00 30.04
C ALA A 351 -6.07 -11.20 28.77
N ILE A 352 -6.97 -10.29 28.37
CA ILE A 352 -6.80 -9.43 27.19
C ILE A 352 -5.50 -8.63 27.24
N GLN A 353 -5.09 -8.19 28.44
CA GLN A 353 -3.83 -7.48 28.65
C GLN A 353 -2.61 -8.36 28.33
N THR A 354 -2.60 -9.60 28.81
CA THR A 354 -1.55 -10.59 28.52
C THR A 354 -1.49 -10.92 27.03
N MET A 355 -2.67 -11.08 26.40
CA MET A 355 -2.76 -11.28 24.95
C MET A 355 -2.19 -10.11 24.15
N ALA A 356 -2.50 -8.87 24.55
CA ALA A 356 -1.96 -7.67 23.90
C ALA A 356 -0.44 -7.51 24.07
N GLU A 357 0.12 -8.07 25.14
CA GLU A 357 1.57 -8.08 25.36
C GLU A 357 2.29 -9.08 24.45
N MET A 358 1.65 -10.21 24.12
CA MET A 358 2.18 -11.28 23.27
C MET A 358 2.19 -10.95 21.78
N VAL A 359 1.50 -9.89 21.35
CA VAL A 359 1.50 -9.46 19.94
C VAL A 359 2.52 -8.34 19.72
N ASP A 360 3.35 -8.52 18.70
CA ASP A 360 4.53 -7.71 18.43
C ASP A 360 4.21 -6.20 18.32
N PRO A 361 5.12 -5.28 18.73
CA PRO A 361 4.89 -3.84 18.78
C PRO A 361 4.32 -3.16 17.51
N PRO A 362 4.67 -3.55 16.26
CA PRO A 362 4.02 -2.98 15.07
C PRO A 362 2.50 -3.19 15.03
N SER A 363 1.95 -4.14 15.79
CA SER A 363 0.50 -4.33 15.98
C SER A 363 -0.10 -3.47 17.11
N ARG A 364 0.71 -3.01 18.09
CA ARG A 364 0.26 -2.18 19.23
C ARG A 364 -0.11 -0.75 18.85
N GLY A 365 0.48 -0.22 17.77
CA GLY A 365 0.21 1.14 17.29
C GLY A 365 -1.26 1.39 16.93
N TRP A 366 -1.98 0.34 16.56
CA TRP A 366 -3.38 0.41 16.15
C TRP A 366 -4.39 0.17 17.28
N MET A 367 -3.99 -0.45 18.39
CA MET A 367 -4.85 -0.57 19.60
C MET A 367 -5.13 0.78 20.27
N LYS A 368 -4.29 1.80 20.05
CA LYS A 368 -4.56 3.16 20.54
C LYS A 368 -5.62 3.93 19.72
N GLY A 369 -6.00 3.43 18.55
CA GLY A 369 -6.98 4.06 17.65
C GLY A 369 -8.43 3.61 17.86
N THR A 370 -8.67 2.57 18.67
CA THR A 370 -10.01 2.04 18.97
C THR A 370 -10.56 2.53 20.31
N GLY A 371 -10.09 3.69 20.79
CA GLY A 371 -10.83 4.51 21.76
C GLY A 371 -12.11 5.07 21.13
N ALA A 372 -13.01 4.17 20.71
CA ALA A 372 -14.38 4.49 20.41
C ALA A 372 -15.01 4.95 21.71
N VAL A 373 -15.24 6.26 21.78
CA VAL A 373 -16.29 6.90 22.56
C VAL A 373 -17.48 5.94 22.61
N ALA A 374 -17.79 5.43 23.81
CA ALA A 374 -19.01 4.68 24.03
C ALA A 374 -20.17 5.56 23.54
N PRO A 375 -21.03 5.09 22.62
CA PRO A 375 -22.29 5.78 22.37
C PRO A 375 -23.11 5.65 23.65
N ASP A 376 -23.43 6.81 24.22
CA ASP A 376 -24.31 6.95 25.37
C ASP A 376 -25.70 6.45 24.96
N TYR A 377 -25.99 5.18 25.24
CA TYR A 377 -27.32 4.62 25.04
C TYR A 377 -28.25 5.20 26.12
N ALA A 378 -28.85 6.34 25.80
CA ALA A 378 -29.99 6.86 26.53
C ALA A 378 -31.06 5.77 26.64
N LYS A 379 -31.34 5.33 27.88
CA LYS A 379 -32.41 4.38 28.19
C LYS A 379 -33.75 4.94 27.67
N PRO A 380 -34.59 4.16 26.97
CA PRO A 380 -35.92 4.60 26.62
C PRO A 380 -36.77 4.69 27.90
N THR A 381 -37.20 5.92 28.21
CA THR A 381 -38.16 6.22 29.27
C THR A 381 -39.48 5.53 28.95
N VAL A 382 -39.86 4.55 29.77
CA VAL A 382 -41.17 3.90 29.70
C VAL A 382 -42.24 4.94 30.09
N ALA A 383 -42.96 5.46 29.10
CA ALA A 383 -44.12 6.31 29.33
C ALA A 383 -45.28 5.45 29.88
N ARG A 384 -45.54 5.57 31.19
CA ARG A 384 -46.79 5.10 31.81
C ARG A 384 -47.95 5.91 31.26
N SER A 385 -48.76 5.27 30.42
CA SER A 385 -50.10 5.73 30.06
C SER A 385 -51.03 5.59 31.28
N THR A 386 -51.34 6.70 31.95
CA THR A 386 -52.50 6.81 32.83
C THR A 386 -53.73 7.09 31.98
N ARG A 387 -54.56 6.06 31.75
CA ARG A 387 -55.95 6.24 31.35
C ARG A 387 -56.74 6.73 32.57
N ARG A 388 -57.41 7.86 32.41
CA ARG A 388 -58.51 8.30 33.27
C ARG A 388 -59.66 7.29 33.18
N GLY A 389 -60.11 6.87 34.35
CA GLY A 389 -61.45 6.38 34.67
C GLY A 389 -61.73 6.93 36.06
#